data_AF-A0A2G8KIF6-F1
#
_entry.id   AF-A0A2G8KIF6-F1
#
_cell.length_a   1.000
_cell.length_b   1.000
_cell.length_c   1.000
_cell.angle_alpha   90.00
_cell.angle_beta   90.00
_cell.angle_gamma   90.00
#
_symmetry.space_group_name_H-M   'P 1'
#
loop_
_entity.id
_entity.type
_entity.pdbx_description
1 polymer ?
#
loop_
_entity_poly.entity_id
_entity_poly.type
_entity_poly.pdbx_seq_one_letter_code
_entity_poly.pdbx_strand_id
1 'polypeptide(L)'
;MIWDLLKRSVETDKEEKLKTWDDYKDGFGFLQREFWLGNDKLSYITNQGDYELRIDLVSRNGNSYFAKYDLFRISDEISKYRMTDLGSYLPESTT
;
A
#
# COMPACT_ATOMS: atom_id res chain seq x y z
N MET A 1 18.70 1.69 3.98
CA MET A 1 17.49 1.73 3.13
C MET A 1 16.34 2.10 4.05
N ILE A 2 15.65 3.21 3.79
CA ILE A 2 14.51 3.69 4.59
C ILE A 2 13.25 3.25 3.85
N TRP A 3 12.27 2.69 4.57
CA TRP A 3 10.97 2.30 4.02
C TRP A 3 9.91 3.29 4.49
N ASP A 4 9.18 3.88 3.55
CA ASP A 4 8.01 4.70 3.87
C ASP A 4 6.77 3.80 3.94
N LEU A 5 6.06 3.85 5.08
CA LEU A 5 4.88 3.01 5.31
C LEU A 5 3.64 3.65 4.67
N LEU A 6 3.00 2.93 3.75
CA LEU A 6 1.90 3.44 2.92
C LEU A 6 0.51 3.03 3.43
N LYS A 7 0.43 1.85 4.06
CA LYS A 7 -0.79 1.29 4.66
C LYS A 7 -0.42 0.42 5.85
N ARG A 8 -1.28 0.40 6.86
CA ARG A 8 -1.25 -0.62 7.92
C ARG A 8 -2.66 -1.07 8.30
N SER A 9 -2.85 -2.39 8.46
CA SER A 9 -4.08 -3.03 8.94
C SER A 9 -3.70 -4.27 9.76
N VAL A 10 -4.40 -4.53 10.86
CA VAL A 10 -4.09 -5.59 11.84
C VAL A 10 -5.21 -6.61 11.92
N GLU A 11 -6.48 -6.20 12.02
CA GLU A 11 -7.63 -7.11 11.99
C GLU A 11 -8.87 -6.39 11.41
N THR A 12 -9.62 -7.07 10.54
CA THR A 12 -10.91 -6.57 10.04
C THR A 12 -11.96 -6.70 11.13
N ASP A 13 -12.19 -5.66 11.92
CA ASP A 13 -13.33 -5.62 12.82
C ASP A 13 -14.64 -5.66 12.02
N LYS A 14 -15.62 -6.44 12.51
CA LYS A 14 -16.84 -6.87 11.79
C LYS A 14 -17.83 -5.74 11.44
N GLU A 15 -17.57 -4.51 11.83
CA GLU A 15 -18.30 -3.34 11.36
C GLU A 15 -17.48 -2.65 10.27
N GLU A 16 -17.61 -3.10 9.03
CA GLU A 16 -17.04 -2.39 7.88
C GLU A 16 -17.68 -1.01 7.79
N LYS A 17 -16.99 -0.01 8.37
CA LYS A 17 -17.24 1.38 8.02
C LYS A 17 -16.69 1.58 6.61
N LEU A 18 -17.49 1.20 5.61
CA LEU A 18 -17.15 1.34 4.20
C LEU A 18 -16.65 2.76 3.95
N LYS A 19 -15.43 2.84 3.45
CA LYS A 19 -14.78 4.11 3.11
C LYS A 19 -15.25 4.54 1.74
N THR A 20 -15.53 5.83 1.62
CA THR A 20 -15.90 6.45 0.35
C THR A 20 -14.70 6.57 -0.57
N TRP A 21 -14.93 6.95 -1.83
CA TRP A 21 -13.86 7.29 -2.76
C TRP A 21 -12.96 8.40 -2.20
N ASP A 22 -13.58 9.46 -1.68
CA ASP A 22 -12.88 10.63 -1.13
C ASP A 22 -12.03 10.25 0.10
N ASP A 23 -12.52 9.35 0.96
CA ASP A 23 -11.72 8.82 2.06
C ASP A 23 -10.42 8.15 1.55
N TYR A 24 -10.50 7.31 0.50
CA TYR A 24 -9.31 6.67 -0.07
C TYR A 24 -8.41 7.65 -0.81
N LYS A 25 -8.97 8.69 -1.43
CA LYS A 25 -8.23 9.78 -2.05
C LYS A 25 -7.38 10.52 -1.01
N ASP A 26 -8.01 11.00 0.06
CA ASP A 26 -7.37 11.86 1.06
C ASP A 26 -6.51 11.08 2.07
N GLY A 27 -6.92 9.84 2.36
CA GLY A 27 -6.36 9.01 3.41
C GLY A 27 -7.15 9.10 4.71
N PHE A 28 -6.98 8.09 5.57
CA PHE A 28 -7.68 8.00 6.85
C PHE A 28 -6.90 7.16 7.85
N GLY A 29 -7.33 7.21 9.12
CA GLY A 29 -6.73 6.45 10.21
C GLY A 29 -5.59 7.19 10.89
N PHE A 30 -4.77 6.46 11.65
CA PHE A 30 -3.70 7.01 12.46
C PHE A 30 -2.40 6.27 12.19
N LEU A 31 -1.32 6.99 11.87
CA LEU A 31 -0.01 6.41 11.51
C LEU A 31 0.53 5.39 12.52
N GLN A 32 0.22 5.57 13.80
CA GLN A 32 0.64 4.66 14.88
C GLN A 32 -0.19 3.37 14.97
N ARG A 33 -1.33 3.30 14.27
CA ARG A 33 -2.30 2.21 14.27
C ARG A 33 -2.57 1.78 12.83
N GLU A 34 -3.85 1.63 12.48
CA GLU A 34 -4.30 1.39 11.12
C GLU A 34 -4.50 2.71 10.39
N PHE A 35 -3.99 2.77 9.17
CA PHE A 35 -4.15 3.94 8.31
C PHE A 35 -4.01 3.58 6.84
N TRP A 36 -4.54 4.48 6.02
CA TRP A 36 -4.30 4.59 4.58
C TRP A 36 -3.73 5.99 4.31
N LEU A 37 -2.58 6.08 3.66
CA LEU A 37 -1.91 7.36 3.44
C LEU A 37 -2.71 8.33 2.55
N GLY A 38 -3.52 7.79 1.63
CA GLY A 38 -4.29 8.53 0.63
C GLY A 38 -3.73 8.37 -0.78
N ASN A 39 -4.61 8.08 -1.75
CA ASN A 39 -4.24 7.78 -3.13
C ASN A 39 -3.56 8.96 -3.83
N ASP A 40 -3.92 10.20 -3.51
CA ASP A 40 -3.24 11.39 -4.06
C ASP A 40 -1.76 11.41 -3.68
N LYS A 41 -1.47 11.11 -2.41
CA LYS A 41 -0.09 11.06 -1.91
C LYS A 41 0.68 9.89 -2.51
N LEU A 42 0.04 8.73 -2.63
CA LEU A 42 0.63 7.54 -3.25
C LEU A 42 0.96 7.77 -4.72
N SER A 43 0.03 8.37 -5.47
CA SER A 43 0.24 8.74 -6.87
C SER A 43 1.39 9.73 -6.99
N TYR A 44 1.42 10.76 -6.15
CA TYR A 44 2.51 11.73 -6.14
C TYR A 44 3.88 11.07 -5.88
N ILE A 45 4.02 10.30 -4.79
CA ILE A 45 5.29 9.69 -4.38
C ILE A 45 5.79 8.68 -5.42
N THR A 46 4.93 7.74 -5.83
CA THR A 46 5.34 6.64 -6.72
C THR A 46 5.76 7.10 -8.13
N ASN A 47 5.34 8.30 -8.55
CA ASN A 47 5.72 8.89 -9.83
C ASN A 47 6.93 9.84 -9.76
N GLN A 48 7.55 10.06 -8.58
CA GLN A 48 8.76 10.91 -8.48
C GLN A 48 10.06 10.21 -8.89
N GLY A 49 10.03 8.89 -9.02
CA GLY A 49 11.21 8.06 -9.30
C GLY A 49 10.84 6.60 -9.45
N ASP A 50 11.84 5.73 -9.31
CA ASP A 50 11.64 4.29 -9.23
C ASP A 50 11.56 3.89 -7.76
N TYR A 51 10.36 3.46 -7.33
CA TYR A 51 10.08 3.02 -5.97
C TYR A 51 9.75 1.54 -5.94
N GLU A 52 10.29 0.84 -4.96
CA GLU A 52 9.99 -0.56 -4.68
C GLU A 52 8.70 -0.68 -3.86
N LEU A 53 7.86 -1.66 -4.18
CA LEU A 53 6.71 -2.03 -3.36
C LEU A 53 7.06 -3.22 -2.47
N ARG A 54 6.96 -3.04 -1.16
CA ARG A 54 7.02 -4.12 -0.17
C ARG A 54 5.67 -4.28 0.53
N ILE A 55 5.18 -5.51 0.59
CA ILE A 55 3.95 -5.89 1.29
C ILE A 55 4.33 -6.89 2.37
N ASP A 56 4.18 -6.53 3.64
CA ASP A 56 4.34 -7.43 4.78
C ASP A 56 2.96 -7.96 5.23
N LEU A 57 2.86 -9.26 5.43
CA LEU A 57 1.63 -9.99 5.76
C LEU A 57 1.88 -10.92 6.96
N VAL A 58 0.94 -10.98 7.88
CA VAL A 58 0.95 -11.98 8.96
C VAL A 58 -0.26 -12.89 8.78
N SER A 59 -0.01 -14.19 8.60
CA SER A 59 -1.07 -15.19 8.51
C SER A 59 -1.76 -15.37 9.86
N ARG A 60 -2.98 -15.93 9.83
CA ARG A 60 -3.74 -16.27 11.05
C ARG A 60 -2.97 -17.17 12.02
N ASN A 61 -2.04 -17.98 11.51
CA ASN A 61 -1.21 -18.88 12.30
C ASN A 61 0.05 -18.20 12.88
N GLY A 62 0.20 -16.88 12.69
CA GLY A 62 1.33 -16.09 13.17
C GLY A 62 2.56 -16.08 12.25
N ASN A 63 2.56 -16.86 11.16
CA ASN A 63 3.66 -16.84 10.19
C ASN A 63 3.68 -15.50 9.45
N SER A 64 4.85 -14.88 9.34
CA SER A 64 5.05 -13.62 8.62
C SER A 64 5.63 -13.90 7.23
N TYR A 65 5.07 -13.21 6.23
CA TYR A 65 5.48 -13.27 4.83
C TYR A 65 5.68 -11.86 4.32
N PHE A 66 6.54 -11.69 3.33
CA PHE A 66 6.61 -10.45 2.59
C PHE A 66 6.84 -10.68 1.10
N ALA A 67 6.26 -9.79 0.29
CA ALA A 67 6.43 -9.73 -1.15
C ALA A 67 7.09 -8.40 -1.53
N LYS A 68 8.08 -8.43 -2.43
CA LYS A 68 8.76 -7.24 -2.94
C LYS A 68 8.73 -7.17 -4.46
N TYR A 69 8.56 -5.96 -5.00
CA TYR A 69 8.60 -5.66 -6.43
C TYR A 69 9.50 -4.45 -6.69
N ASP A 70 10.45 -4.53 -7.63
CA ASP A 70 11.44 -3.46 -7.90
C ASP A 70 10.88 -2.16 -8.48
N LEU A 71 9.62 -2.16 -8.94
CA LEU A 71 8.94 -0.97 -9.43
C LEU A 71 7.46 -1.00 -9.07
N PHE A 72 6.93 0.15 -8.66
CA PHE A 72 5.51 0.34 -8.43
C PHE A 72 5.07 1.76 -8.75
N ARG A 73 4.04 1.89 -9.60
CA ARG A 73 3.41 3.17 -9.94
C ARG A 73 1.91 3.05 -10.01
N ILE A 74 1.23 4.11 -9.56
CA ILE A 74 -0.21 4.28 -9.77
C ILE A 74 -0.48 5.59 -10.49
N SER A 75 -1.56 5.64 -11.26
CA SER A 75 -1.98 6.85 -11.96
C SER A 75 -2.57 7.90 -11.01
N ASP A 76 -2.98 9.03 -11.57
CA ASP A 76 -3.74 10.06 -10.87
C ASP A 76 -5.23 9.69 -10.67
N GLU A 77 -5.98 10.61 -10.07
CA GLU A 77 -7.42 10.47 -9.83
C GLU A 77 -8.24 10.34 -11.12
N ILE A 78 -7.91 11.11 -12.15
CA ILE A 78 -8.63 11.10 -13.44
C ILE A 78 -8.60 9.69 -14.02
N SER A 79 -7.45 9.03 -13.91
CA SER A 79 -7.21 7.65 -14.32
C SER A 79 -7.55 6.62 -13.24
N LYS A 80 -8.24 7.04 -12.18
CA LYS A 80 -8.78 6.21 -11.08
C LYS A 80 -7.72 5.46 -10.28
N TYR A 81 -6.53 6.05 -10.12
CA TYR A 81 -5.40 5.48 -9.39
C TYR A 81 -5.04 4.05 -9.83
N ARG A 82 -5.23 3.75 -11.13
CA ARG A 82 -4.91 2.45 -11.70
C ARG A 82 -3.41 2.21 -11.57
N MET A 83 -3.02 0.99 -11.18
CA MET A 83 -1.64 0.56 -11.25
C MET A 83 -1.16 0.60 -12.71
N THR A 84 -0.16 1.44 -12.99
CA THR A 84 0.38 1.61 -14.34
C THR A 84 1.56 0.70 -14.58
N ASP A 85 2.42 0.55 -13.57
CA ASP A 85 3.63 -0.27 -13.63
C ASP A 85 3.78 -1.09 -12.35
N LEU A 86 4.09 -2.36 -12.54
CA LEU A 86 4.53 -3.27 -11.48
C LEU A 86 5.74 -4.02 -12.01
N GLY A 87 6.84 -3.92 -11.29
CA GLY A 87 8.11 -4.52 -11.63
C GLY A 87 8.16 -6.03 -11.41
N SER A 88 9.36 -6.57 -11.37
CA SER A 88 9.58 -8.01 -11.15
C SER A 88 9.42 -8.36 -9.68
N TYR A 89 8.84 -9.53 -9.40
CA TYR A 89 8.83 -10.10 -8.05
C TYR A 89 10.24 -10.48 -7.64
N LEU A 90 10.68 -9.99 -6.48
CA LEU A 90 12.08 -10.10 -6.08
C LEU A 90 12.39 -11.40 -5.34
N PRO A 91 13.60 -12.00 -5.53
CA PRO A 91 13.97 -13.29 -4.95
C PRO A 91 14.02 -13.32 -3.43
N GLU A 92 14.26 -12.18 -2.78
CA GLU A 92 14.28 -12.08 -1.32
C GLU A 92 12.89 -12.17 -0.68
N SER A 93 11.82 -12.11 -1.47
CA SER A 93 10.45 -12.29 -0.98
C SER A 93 10.27 -13.68 -0.36
N THR A 94 9.36 -13.80 0.60
CA THR A 94 9.09 -15.07 1.28
C THR A 94 8.11 -15.94 0.49
N THR A 95 8.30 -17.25 0.55
CA THR A 95 7.36 -18.27 0.03
C THR A 95 6.43 -18.77 1.13
#